data_AF-I0IRG8-F1
#
_entry.id   AF-I0IRG8-F1
#
_cell.length_a   1.000
_cell.length_b   1.000
_cell.length_c   1.000
_cell.angle_alpha   90.00
_cell.angle_beta   90.00
_cell.angle_gamma   90.00
#
_symmetry.space_group_name_H-M   'P 1'
#
loop_
_entity.id
_entity.type
_entity.pdbx_description
1 polymer ?
#
loop_
_entity_poly.entity_id
_entity_poly.type
_entity_poly.pdbx_seq_one_letter_code
_entity_poly.pdbx_strand_id
1 'polypeptide(L)'
;MGTVRKVVIVFLDANILFSAALGGESFSLLWDLAQQGKIILLSSPYCMIEARRNIERKRPQALSNFEEKLSGVHSVVSRITMNFQSDLNDKDRPVFDDAIAAGVDVLLTGDVRHFGLLRKRSDLPLRVMSLRTFLLHE
;
A
#
# COMPACT_ATOMS: atom_id res chain seq x y z
N MET A 1 26.05 18.25 -10.79
CA MET A 1 25.82 16.82 -10.47
C MET A 1 24.34 16.65 -10.21
N GLY A 2 23.60 16.09 -11.17
CA GLY A 2 22.17 15.87 -10.99
C GLY A 2 21.95 14.75 -9.99
N THR A 3 21.29 15.03 -8.87
CA THR A 3 20.88 14.01 -7.91
C THR A 3 19.94 13.05 -8.63
N VAL A 4 20.37 11.80 -8.83
CA VAL A 4 19.47 10.73 -9.29
C VAL A 4 18.37 10.61 -8.23
N ARG A 5 17.14 11.02 -8.55
CA ARG A 5 16.01 10.80 -7.64
C ARG A 5 15.83 9.29 -7.48
N LYS A 6 15.96 8.79 -6.25
CA LYS A 6 15.67 7.40 -5.91
C LYS A 6 14.18 7.15 -6.20
N VAL A 7 13.88 6.08 -6.94
CA VAL A 7 12.50 5.60 -7.13
C VAL A 7 11.96 5.12 -5.79
N VAL A 8 10.75 5.55 -5.42
CA VAL A 8 10.13 5.20 -4.14
C VAL A 8 9.31 3.91 -4.29
N ILE A 9 9.57 2.93 -3.43
CA ILE A 9 8.84 1.66 -3.42
C ILE A 9 7.69 1.75 -2.40
N VAL A 10 6.47 1.53 -2.86
CA VAL A 10 5.24 1.77 -2.10
C VAL A 10 4.42 0.49 -2.00
N PHE A 11 4.17 0.04 -0.77
CA PHE A 11 3.26 -1.06 -0.48
C PHE A 11 1.83 -0.56 -0.30
N LEU A 12 0.88 -1.23 -0.94
CA LEU A 12 -0.55 -0.90 -0.89
C LEU A 12 -1.30 -1.91 -0.02
N ASP A 13 -1.88 -1.41 1.07
CA ASP A 13 -2.85 -2.16 1.88
C ASP A 13 -4.15 -2.45 1.09
N ALA A 14 -4.92 -3.46 1.52
CA ALA A 14 -6.21 -3.84 0.95
C ALA A 14 -7.18 -2.66 0.87
N ASN A 15 -7.17 -1.77 1.87
CA ASN A 15 -8.02 -0.57 1.86
C ASN A 15 -7.64 0.41 0.74
N ILE A 16 -6.33 0.57 0.47
CA ILE A 16 -5.85 1.44 -0.61
C ILE A 16 -6.23 0.85 -1.97
N LEU A 17 -6.06 -0.46 -2.15
CA LEU A 17 -6.50 -1.17 -3.35
C LEU A 17 -8.01 -1.08 -3.56
N PHE A 18 -8.80 -1.30 -2.50
CA PHE A 18 -10.26 -1.17 -2.53
C PHE A 18 -10.67 0.25 -2.92
N SER A 19 -10.09 1.27 -2.30
CA SER A 19 -10.43 2.66 -2.60
C SER A 19 -9.99 3.08 -4.01
N ALA A 20 -8.82 2.63 -4.48
CA ALA A 20 -8.36 2.88 -5.84
C ALA A 20 -9.32 2.32 -6.90
N ALA A 21 -9.92 1.16 -6.63
CA ALA A 21 -10.96 0.57 -7.49
C ALA A 21 -12.24 1.41 -7.56
N LEU A 22 -12.52 2.25 -6.56
CA LEU A 22 -13.64 3.20 -6.61
C LEU A 22 -13.29 4.48 -7.37
N GLY A 23 -12.02 4.69 -7.70
CA GLY A 23 -11.51 5.85 -8.41
C GLY A 23 -11.27 7.07 -7.51
N GLY A 24 -11.15 8.23 -8.15
CA GLY A 24 -10.85 9.51 -7.51
C GLY A 24 -9.47 10.05 -7.90
N GLU A 25 -9.37 11.37 -7.99
CA GLU A 25 -8.20 12.07 -8.53
C GLU A 25 -6.89 11.70 -7.81
N SER A 26 -6.93 11.55 -6.48
CA SER A 26 -5.74 11.16 -5.71
C SER A 26 -5.23 9.75 -6.06
N PHE A 27 -6.13 8.81 -6.37
CA PHE A 27 -5.72 7.45 -6.78
C PHE A 27 -5.28 7.41 -8.24
N SER A 28 -5.89 8.23 -9.11
CA SER A 28 -5.39 8.44 -10.47
C SER A 28 -3.96 8.97 -10.44
N LEU A 29 -3.70 10.02 -9.66
CA LEU A 29 -2.37 10.59 -9.50
C LEU A 29 -1.35 9.57 -8.98
N LEU A 30 -1.73 8.71 -8.02
CA LEU A 30 -0.85 7.64 -7.54
C LEU A 30 -0.43 6.68 -8.67
N TRP A 31 -1.37 6.29 -9.54
CA TRP A 31 -1.06 5.43 -10.68
C TRP A 31 -0.27 6.17 -11.77
N ASP A 32 -0.52 7.45 -11.98
CA ASP A 32 0.24 8.28 -12.93
C ASP A 32 1.72 8.38 -12.50
N LEU A 33 1.99 8.54 -11.20
CA LEU A 33 3.35 8.51 -10.65
C LEU A 33 4.04 7.17 -10.91
N ALA A 34 3.32 6.05 -10.81
CA ALA A 34 3.84 4.73 -11.09
C ALA A 34 4.15 4.54 -12.59
N GLN A 35 3.25 4.97 -13.47
CA GLN A 35 3.44 4.94 -14.92
C GLN A 35 4.63 5.81 -15.38
N GLN A 36 4.88 6.92 -14.68
CA GLN A 36 6.04 7.79 -14.91
C GLN A 36 7.35 7.20 -14.36
N GLY A 37 7.32 6.02 -13.73
CA GLY A 37 8.49 5.38 -13.12
C GLY A 37 9.03 6.10 -11.89
N LYS A 38 8.25 7.01 -11.29
CA LYS A 38 8.65 7.73 -10.06
C LYS A 38 8.48 6.86 -8.82
N ILE A 39 7.51 5.96 -8.86
CA ILE A 39 7.23 5.02 -7.77
C ILE A 39 7.00 3.61 -8.32
N ILE A 40 7.17 2.60 -7.46
CA ILE A 40 6.84 1.20 -7.75
C ILE A 40 5.75 0.78 -6.77
N LEU A 41 4.65 0.23 -7.29
CA LEU A 41 3.54 -0.25 -6.48
C LEU A 41 3.67 -1.74 -6.20
N LEU A 42 3.66 -2.09 -4.92
CA LEU A 42 3.70 -3.46 -4.41
C LEU A 42 2.47 -3.75 -3.56
N SER A 43 2.07 -5.01 -3.45
CA SER A 43 1.09 -5.48 -2.47
C SER A 43 1.28 -6.98 -2.24
N SER A 44 0.81 -7.50 -1.10
CA SER A 44 0.79 -8.94 -0.89
C SER A 44 -0.46 -9.61 -1.48
N PRO A 45 -0.41 -10.92 -1.79
CA PRO A 45 -1.59 -11.69 -2.17
C PRO A 45 -2.72 -11.59 -1.14
N TYR A 46 -2.39 -11.53 0.15
CA TYR A 46 -3.37 -11.35 1.22
C TYR A 46 -4.18 -10.07 1.01
N CYS A 47 -3.50 -8.94 0.83
CA CYS A 47 -4.16 -7.64 0.60
C CYS A 47 -4.98 -7.64 -0.69
N MET A 48 -4.46 -8.24 -1.76
CA MET A 48 -5.17 -8.33 -3.05
C MET A 48 -6.46 -9.16 -2.95
N ILE A 49 -6.40 -10.32 -2.28
CA ILE A 49 -7.56 -11.20 -2.07
C ILE A 49 -8.59 -10.51 -1.18
N GLU A 50 -8.15 -9.85 -0.10
CA GLU A 50 -9.06 -9.14 0.78
C GLU A 50 -9.74 -7.95 0.08
N ALA A 51 -8.98 -7.17 -0.69
CA ALA A 51 -9.53 -6.09 -1.50
C ALA A 51 -10.58 -6.62 -2.49
N ARG A 52 -10.27 -7.68 -3.25
CA ARG A 52 -11.20 -8.33 -4.18
C ARG A 52 -12.50 -8.76 -3.49
N ARG A 53 -12.40 -9.51 -2.39
CA ARG A 53 -13.56 -9.96 -1.61
C ARG A 53 -14.41 -8.79 -1.12
N ASN A 54 -13.76 -7.71 -0.68
CA ASN A 54 -14.46 -6.51 -0.24
C ASN A 54 -15.18 -5.81 -1.40
N ILE A 55 -14.57 -5.75 -2.59
CA ILE A 55 -15.18 -5.19 -3.81
C ILE A 55 -16.38 -6.03 -4.25
N GLU A 56 -16.21 -7.33 -4.42
CA GLU A 56 -17.30 -8.25 -4.81
C GLU A 56 -18.52 -8.11 -3.87
N ARG A 57 -18.27 -8.00 -2.56
CA ARG A 57 -19.32 -7.89 -1.56
C ARG A 57 -19.98 -6.50 -1.52
N LYS A 58 -19.18 -5.43 -1.58
CA LYS A 58 -19.67 -4.06 -1.27
C LYS A 58 -19.94 -3.24 -2.53
N ARG A 59 -19.17 -3.44 -3.60
CA ARG A 59 -19.09 -2.60 -4.80
C ARG A 59 -18.76 -3.46 -6.04
N PRO A 60 -19.56 -4.49 -6.37
CA PRO A 60 -19.22 -5.42 -7.46
C PRO A 60 -18.99 -4.74 -8.81
N GLN A 61 -19.62 -3.59 -9.06
CA GLN A 61 -19.41 -2.77 -10.25
C GLN A 61 -17.98 -2.23 -10.41
N ALA A 62 -17.20 -2.18 -9.33
CA ALA A 62 -15.81 -1.71 -9.36
C ALA A 62 -14.79 -2.83 -9.65
N LEU A 63 -15.24 -4.08 -9.83
CA LEU A 63 -14.34 -5.22 -10.01
C LEU A 63 -13.48 -5.11 -11.27
N SER A 64 -14.04 -4.62 -12.38
CA SER A 64 -13.27 -4.41 -13.61
C SER A 64 -12.18 -3.36 -13.45
N ASN A 65 -12.48 -2.22 -12.79
CA ASN A 65 -11.47 -1.19 -12.51
C ASN A 65 -10.40 -1.70 -11.54
N PHE A 66 -10.78 -2.54 -10.56
CA PHE A 66 -9.81 -3.18 -9.68
C PHE A 66 -8.83 -4.08 -10.44
N GLU A 67 -9.31 -4.90 -11.37
CA GLU A 67 -8.47 -5.77 -12.19
C GLU A 67 -7.52 -4.97 -13.09
N GLU A 68 -8.01 -3.88 -13.68
CA GLU A 68 -7.17 -2.95 -14.44
C GLU A 68 -6.07 -2.37 -13.55
N LYS A 69 -6.41 -1.87 -12.36
CA LYS A 69 -5.45 -1.29 -11.42
C LYS A 69 -4.42 -2.31 -10.93
N LEU A 70 -4.84 -3.55 -10.66
CA LEU A 70 -3.94 -4.63 -10.24
C LEU A 70 -2.85 -4.95 -11.27
N SER A 71 -3.09 -4.72 -12.57
CA SER A 71 -2.07 -4.94 -13.60
C SER A 71 -0.81 -4.09 -13.39
N GLY A 72 -0.93 -2.94 -12.71
CA GLY A 72 0.16 -2.04 -12.36
C GLY A 72 0.75 -2.26 -10.96
N VAL A 73 0.36 -3.32 -10.24
CA VAL A 73 0.82 -3.61 -8.88
C VAL A 73 1.56 -4.94 -8.86
N HIS A 74 2.82 -4.95 -8.43
CA HIS A 74 3.55 -6.21 -8.31
C HIS A 74 3.15 -6.93 -7.02
N SER A 75 2.86 -8.22 -7.16
CA SER A 75 2.57 -9.09 -6.02
C SER A 75 3.87 -9.53 -5.35
N VAL A 76 3.99 -9.30 -4.05
CA VAL A 76 5.15 -9.75 -3.25
C VAL A 76 4.69 -10.74 -2.18
N VAL A 77 5.44 -11.83 -2.04
CA VAL A 77 5.17 -12.86 -1.03
C VAL A 77 6.32 -12.83 -0.04
N SER A 78 6.04 -12.47 1.21
CA SER A 78 6.98 -12.76 2.30
C SER A 78 6.66 -14.11 2.92
N ARG A 79 7.71 -14.87 3.26
CA ARG A 79 7.61 -16.04 4.14
C ARG A 79 8.23 -15.77 5.51
N ILE A 80 8.63 -14.53 5.76
CA ILE A 80 9.36 -14.12 6.96
C ILE A 80 8.44 -13.25 7.80
N THR A 81 8.10 -13.74 8.99
CA THR A 81 7.46 -12.96 10.04
C THR A 81 8.53 -12.12 10.73
N MET A 82 8.39 -10.80 10.70
CA MET A 82 9.31 -9.89 11.38
C MET A 82 8.78 -9.60 12.79
N ASN A 83 9.61 -9.76 13.82
CA ASN A 83 9.19 -9.51 15.22
C ASN A 83 9.43 -8.04 15.62
N PHE A 84 8.72 -7.11 14.99
CA PHE A 84 8.59 -5.75 15.53
C PHE A 84 7.49 -5.74 16.61
N GLN A 85 7.77 -5.20 17.79
CA GLN A 85 6.73 -5.00 18.81
C GLN A 85 5.77 -3.91 18.31
N SER A 86 4.49 -4.23 18.17
CA SER A 86 3.46 -3.28 17.73
C SER A 86 2.09 -3.73 18.26
N ASP A 87 1.23 -2.79 18.64
CA ASP A 87 -0.17 -3.06 19.03
C ASP A 87 -1.10 -3.35 17.83
N LEU A 88 -0.55 -3.89 16.74
CA LEU A 88 -1.34 -4.32 15.59
C LEU A 88 -2.14 -5.58 15.96
N ASN A 89 -3.37 -5.67 15.49
CA ASN A 89 -4.16 -6.88 15.61
C ASN A 89 -3.65 -7.98 14.66
N ASP A 90 -4.15 -9.20 14.84
CA ASP A 90 -3.75 -10.38 14.05
C ASP A 90 -4.00 -10.25 12.53
N LYS A 91 -4.86 -9.32 12.10
CA LYS A 91 -5.18 -9.09 10.69
C LYS A 91 -4.27 -8.06 10.03
N ASP A 92 -3.89 -7.02 10.77
CA ASP A 92 -3.02 -5.94 10.28
C ASP A 92 -1.54 -6.33 10.36
N ARG A 93 -1.20 -7.24 11.28
CA ARG A 93 0.18 -7.70 11.46
C ARG A 93 0.80 -8.35 10.21
N PRO A 94 0.12 -9.29 9.52
CA PRO A 94 0.63 -9.85 8.26
C PRO A 94 0.93 -8.80 7.20
N VAL A 95 0.08 -7.77 7.06
CA VAL A 95 0.27 -6.68 6.09
C VAL A 95 1.55 -5.90 6.40
N PHE A 96 1.77 -5.60 7.68
CA PHE A 96 2.98 -4.90 8.12
C PHE A 96 4.24 -5.75 7.90
N ASP A 97 4.20 -7.04 8.26
CA ASP A 97 5.33 -7.94 8.10
C ASP A 97 5.70 -8.15 6.61
N ASP A 98 4.70 -8.26 5.74
CA ASP A 98 4.89 -8.32 4.27
C ASP A 98 5.58 -7.05 3.75
N ALA A 99 5.14 -5.87 4.19
CA ALA A 99 5.71 -4.60 3.76
C ALA A 99 7.18 -4.46 4.20
N ILE A 100 7.48 -4.82 5.45
CA ILE A 100 8.84 -4.81 6.00
C ILE A 100 9.72 -5.79 5.24
N ALA A 101 9.27 -7.02 5.03
CA ALA A 101 10.04 -8.04 4.35
C ALA A 101 10.26 -7.74 2.86
N ALA A 102 9.34 -7.01 2.23
CA ALA A 102 9.50 -6.51 0.86
C ALA A 102 10.48 -5.33 0.75
N GLY A 103 10.97 -4.78 1.87
CA GLY A 103 11.96 -3.70 1.86
C GLY A 103 11.45 -2.39 1.28
N VAL A 104 10.14 -2.11 1.43
CA VAL A 104 9.50 -0.93 0.85
C VAL A 104 9.90 0.35 1.59
N ASP A 105 9.86 1.49 0.90
CA ASP A 105 10.09 2.79 1.53
C ASP A 105 8.83 3.29 2.27
N VAL A 106 7.64 2.96 1.76
CA VAL A 106 6.35 3.44 2.26
C VAL A 106 5.30 2.33 2.30
N LEU A 107 4.55 2.23 3.39
CA LEU A 107 3.28 1.51 3.49
C LEU A 107 2.13 2.52 3.43
N LEU A 108 1.30 2.45 2.40
CA LEU A 108 0.06 3.21 2.31
C LEU A 108 -1.10 2.43 2.90
N THR A 109 -1.81 3.07 3.82
CA THR A 109 -3.04 2.53 4.41
C THR A 109 -4.09 3.61 4.62
N GLY A 110 -5.35 3.23 4.47
CA GLY A 110 -6.49 4.05 4.87
C GLY A 110 -6.85 3.90 6.36
N ASP A 111 -6.30 2.90 7.04
CA ASP A 111 -6.63 2.62 8.43
C ASP A 111 -5.76 3.44 9.39
N VAL A 112 -6.21 4.66 9.61
CA VAL A 112 -5.59 5.61 10.54
C VAL A 112 -5.69 5.18 12.01
N ARG A 113 -6.52 4.19 12.35
CA ARG A 113 -6.71 3.75 13.74
C ARG A 113 -5.68 2.70 14.13
N HIS A 114 -5.58 1.62 13.36
CA HIS A 114 -4.68 0.51 13.69
C HIS A 114 -3.22 0.83 13.31
N PHE A 115 -3.00 1.40 12.13
CA PHE A 115 -1.66 1.82 11.70
C PHE A 115 -1.26 3.22 12.19
N GLY A 116 -2.18 3.98 12.77
CA GLY A 116 -1.95 5.35 13.24
C GLY A 116 -0.82 5.48 14.25
N LEU A 117 -0.66 4.49 15.14
CA LEU A 117 0.41 4.46 16.14
C LEU A 117 1.79 4.26 15.49
N LEU A 118 1.86 3.51 14.39
CA LEU A 118 3.10 3.25 13.66
C LEU A 118 3.57 4.47 12.85
N ARG A 119 2.68 5.38 12.48
CA ARG A 119 3.04 6.61 11.74
C ARG A 119 4.00 7.53 12.49
N LYS A 120 4.03 7.45 13.83
CA LYS A 120 4.90 8.27 14.69
C LYS A 120 6.23 7.61 15.01
N ARG A 121 6.44 6.37 14.55
CA ARG A 121 7.64 5.59 14.84
C ARG A 121 8.71 5.85 13.79
N SER A 122 9.84 6.39 14.24
CA SER A 122 11.02 6.63 13.41
C SER A 122 11.99 5.44 13.39
N ASP A 123 11.77 4.43 14.23
CA ASP A 123 12.60 3.23 14.34
C ASP A 123 12.23 2.14 13.31
N LEU A 124 11.14 2.34 12.56
CA LEU A 124 10.71 1.41 11.52
C LEU A 124 11.54 1.62 10.24
N PRO A 125 11.87 0.55 9.50
CA PRO A 125 12.61 0.65 8.25
C PRO A 125 11.77 1.17 7.07
N LEU A 126 10.48 1.46 7.30
CA LEU A 126 9.55 2.03 6.32
C LEU A 126 8.69 3.13 6.96
N ARG A 127 8.16 4.03 6.14
CA ARG A 127 7.20 5.06 6.59
C ARG A 127 5.77 4.57 6.40
N VAL A 128 4.92 4.73 7.41
CA VAL A 128 3.48 4.45 7.30
C VAL A 128 2.73 5.75 7.02
N MET A 129 1.95 5.79 5.94
CA MET A 129 1.29 7.03 5.48
C MET A 129 -0.14 6.79 4.99
N SER A 130 -0.95 7.85 5.06
CA SER A 130 -2.16 7.93 4.24
C SER A 130 -1.80 8.43 2.85
N LEU A 131 -2.63 8.10 1.84
CA LEU A 131 -2.45 8.59 0.47
C LEU A 131 -2.30 10.12 0.41
N ARG A 132 -3.15 10.85 1.14
CA ARG A 132 -3.06 12.32 1.22
C ARG A 132 -1.70 12.79 1.71
N THR A 133 -1.13 12.14 2.72
CA THR A 133 0.18 12.53 3.27
C THR A 133 1.26 12.26 2.25
N PHE A 134 1.21 11.09 1.60
CA PHE A 134 2.18 10.69 0.58
C PHE A 134 2.23 11.69 -0.58
N LEU A 135 1.08 12.04 -1.16
CA LEU A 135 1.01 12.96 -2.31
C LEU A 135 1.41 14.40 -1.99
N LEU A 136 1.47 14.79 -0.72
CA LEU A 136 1.95 16.12 -0.32
C LEU A 136 3.47 16.20 -0.17
N HIS A 137 4.16 15.05 -0.11
CA HIS A 137 5.58 14.97 0.25
C HIS A 137 6.46 14.31 -0.81
N GLU A 138 5.88 13.65 -1.82
CA GLU A 138 6.58 12.94 -2.90
C GLU A 138 6.23 13.51 -4.28
#